data_AF-A0A6J4IHA3-F1
#
_entry.id   AF-A0A6J4IHA3-F1
#
_cell.length_a   1.000
_cell.length_b   1.000
_cell.length_c   1.000
_cell.angle_alpha   90.00
_cell.angle_beta   90.00
_cell.angle_gamma   90.00
#
_symmetry.space_group_name_H-M   'P 1'
#
loop_
_entity.id
_entity.type
_entity.pdbx_description
1 polymer ?
#
loop_
_entity_poly.entity_id
_entity_poly.type
_entity_poly.pdbx_seq_one_letter_code
_entity_poly.pdbx_strand_id
1 'polypeptide(L)'
;MNTLRHIGLIFCLLLLFELTGKAQTQANKTEPVKKTRILFLLDGSGSMLAKWENSQRMMVAKILLSKLVDSLQQYDNLELALRVYGHQFEKEKNNCTDSRLEVPFKEGNEEQIKTKLKQIVPRGNTPITYSLEQAAKDFPVDKNARNVLILITDGLESCGGDPCAVSKALQKKRIFLKPFVIGIGIEKEFVPELACMGQYFNAANINSFRNVLDNVVKIALSKTTVSVELKDEQSKPLETNVNLTFINNVTEEPEYNYVHYLSPAGKTDVLDIDALLSYDLVINTLPPVTLKNLDIKPGQHNVFSAKTPQGTLYLRQDAVSPFGITEAIVRENGSKNTLVALRFGSRQKLLAGKYDLELLTLPRIYLNDVEINQGQVNTITFPPPGLLNIPTDLQGYGSLYVLDKDGSQRWIYTLPESSSKINVPLQPGNYRLVFRTKTAQASKYTDVQDFQIRSAATTTIKLFR
;
A
#
# COMPACT_ATOMS: atom_id res chain seq x y z
N MET A 1 50.40 52.79 -35.93
CA MET A 1 50.25 52.48 -34.49
C MET A 1 48.77 52.37 -34.17
N ASN A 2 48.15 51.20 -34.38
CA ASN A 2 46.79 50.90 -33.89
C ASN A 2 46.45 49.41 -34.16
N THR A 3 47.13 48.49 -33.48
CA THR A 3 46.79 47.06 -33.46
C THR A 3 47.20 46.38 -32.15
N LEU A 4 47.16 47.11 -31.02
CA LEU A 4 47.40 46.55 -29.68
C LEU A 4 46.31 47.04 -28.71
N ARG A 5 45.06 46.62 -28.91
CA ARG A 5 44.03 46.82 -27.87
C ARG A 5 42.82 45.89 -27.90
N HIS A 6 42.82 44.79 -28.67
CA HIS A 6 41.68 43.87 -28.74
C HIS A 6 42.00 42.40 -28.44
N ILE A 7 43.25 42.06 -28.07
CA ILE A 7 43.64 40.68 -27.74
C ILE A 7 43.43 40.36 -26.25
N GLY A 8 43.24 41.37 -25.39
CA GLY A 8 43.05 41.18 -23.95
C GLY A 8 41.62 40.85 -23.49
N LEU A 9 40.60 40.93 -24.35
CA LEU A 9 39.19 40.73 -23.94
C LEU A 9 38.60 39.36 -24.34
N ILE A 10 39.25 38.62 -25.24
CA ILE A 10 38.77 37.30 -25.70
C ILE A 10 39.36 36.17 -24.84
N PHE A 11 40.48 36.40 -24.16
CA PHE A 11 41.13 35.38 -23.34
C PHE A 11 40.58 35.27 -21.90
N CYS A 12 39.70 36.18 -21.47
CA CYS A 12 39.05 36.14 -20.16
C CYS A 12 37.61 35.57 -20.20
N LEU A 13 37.05 35.35 -21.40
CA LEU A 13 35.71 34.78 -21.58
C LEU A 13 35.72 33.26 -21.87
N LEU A 14 36.90 32.66 -22.01
CA LEU A 14 37.09 31.23 -22.31
C LEU A 14 37.58 30.40 -21.11
N LEU A 15 37.72 31.01 -19.93
CA LEU A 15 38.26 30.37 -18.71
C LEU A 15 37.22 30.27 -17.56
N LEU A 16 35.93 30.43 -17.86
CA LEU A 16 34.83 30.37 -16.89
C LEU A 16 33.69 29.40 -17.28
N PHE A 17 33.95 28.48 -18.22
CA PHE A 17 32.97 27.47 -18.65
C PHE A 17 33.36 26.04 -18.26
N GLU A 18 34.20 25.87 -17.24
CA GLU A 18 34.47 24.57 -16.62
C GLU A 18 34.01 24.56 -15.16
N LEU A 19 32.69 24.60 -14.94
CA LEU A 19 32.13 24.21 -13.66
C LEU A 19 30.72 23.64 -13.87
N THR A 20 30.60 22.35 -13.52
CA THR A 20 29.39 21.62 -13.14
C THR A 20 28.54 20.96 -14.23
N GLY A 21 29.19 20.21 -15.13
CA GLY A 21 28.56 19.02 -15.71
C GLY A 21 28.51 17.87 -14.69
N LYS A 22 27.71 17.99 -13.62
CA LYS A 22 27.35 16.81 -12.82
C LYS A 22 26.38 15.97 -13.66
N ALA A 23 26.93 15.06 -14.46
CA ALA A 23 26.15 13.95 -14.99
C ALA A 23 25.50 13.25 -13.78
N GLN A 24 24.18 13.35 -13.66
CA GLN A 24 23.42 12.55 -12.72
C GLN A 24 23.67 11.09 -13.11
N THR A 25 24.48 10.41 -12.31
CA THR A 25 24.61 8.97 -12.36
C THR A 25 23.24 8.40 -12.01
N GLN A 26 22.46 8.03 -13.03
CA GLN A 26 21.37 7.08 -12.85
C GLN A 26 22.03 5.81 -12.32
N ALA A 27 21.90 5.57 -11.02
CA ALA A 27 22.28 4.32 -10.41
C ALA A 27 21.35 3.24 -11.00
N ASN A 28 21.75 2.66 -12.12
CA ASN A 28 21.12 1.47 -12.67
C ASN A 28 21.42 0.34 -11.69
N LYS A 29 20.51 0.19 -10.73
CA LYS A 29 20.50 -0.93 -9.80
C LYS A 29 20.16 -2.17 -10.63
N THR A 30 21.15 -2.97 -10.99
CA THR A 30 20.93 -4.25 -11.65
C THR A 30 20.12 -5.12 -10.69
N GLU A 31 18.85 -5.38 -11.00
CA GLU A 31 18.01 -6.27 -10.19
C GLU A 31 18.66 -7.67 -10.16
N PRO A 32 18.82 -8.30 -8.98
CA PRO A 32 19.36 -9.65 -8.88
C PRO A 32 18.41 -10.63 -9.58
N VAL A 33 18.99 -11.54 -10.38
CA VAL A 33 18.23 -12.58 -11.06
C VAL A 33 17.54 -13.46 -10.00
N LYS A 34 16.21 -13.47 -9.99
CA LYS A 34 15.42 -14.25 -9.02
C LYS A 34 15.40 -15.72 -9.41
N LYS A 35 15.81 -16.59 -8.49
CA LYS A 35 15.71 -18.05 -8.63
C LYS A 35 14.25 -18.50 -8.48
N THR A 36 13.80 -19.44 -9.29
CA THR A 36 12.47 -20.06 -9.17
C THR A 36 12.62 -21.49 -8.68
N ARG A 37 11.79 -21.89 -7.70
CA ARG A 37 11.76 -23.24 -7.15
C ARG A 37 10.37 -23.81 -7.34
N ILE A 38 10.28 -24.99 -7.97
CA ILE A 38 9.00 -25.68 -8.19
C ILE A 38 9.05 -27.04 -7.50
N LEU A 39 8.16 -27.24 -6.52
CA LEU A 39 7.92 -28.53 -5.91
C LEU A 39 6.66 -29.15 -6.52
N PHE A 40 6.82 -30.30 -7.15
CA PHE A 40 5.70 -31.15 -7.54
C PHE A 40 5.26 -31.98 -6.34
N LEU A 41 4.01 -31.78 -5.91
CA LEU A 41 3.37 -32.60 -4.88
C LEU A 41 2.36 -33.53 -5.54
N LEU A 42 2.77 -34.77 -5.78
CA LEU A 42 2.00 -35.76 -6.51
C LEU A 42 1.20 -36.67 -5.56
N ASP A 43 -0.08 -36.81 -5.85
CA ASP A 43 -0.96 -37.82 -5.26
C ASP A 43 -0.61 -39.22 -5.76
N GLY A 44 -0.17 -40.06 -4.85
CA GLY A 44 0.07 -41.48 -5.04
C GLY A 44 -0.90 -42.36 -4.26
N SER A 45 -2.06 -41.85 -3.87
CA SER A 45 -3.08 -42.62 -3.17
C SER A 45 -3.78 -43.63 -4.09
N GLY A 46 -4.47 -44.61 -3.50
CA GLY A 46 -5.15 -45.67 -4.26
C GLY A 46 -6.22 -45.17 -5.25
N SER A 47 -6.81 -43.99 -5.02
CA SER A 47 -7.79 -43.39 -5.96
C SER A 47 -7.19 -43.13 -7.35
N MET A 48 -5.88 -42.86 -7.42
CA MET A 48 -5.17 -42.60 -8.66
C MET A 48 -5.04 -43.83 -9.60
N LEU A 49 -5.44 -45.03 -9.13
CA LEU A 49 -5.62 -46.23 -9.97
C LEU A 49 -6.91 -46.20 -10.80
N ALA A 50 -7.86 -45.31 -10.47
CA ALA A 50 -9.10 -45.17 -11.20
C ALA A 50 -8.86 -44.76 -12.65
N LYS A 51 -9.79 -45.15 -13.53
CA LYS A 51 -9.77 -44.76 -14.94
C LYS A 51 -10.20 -43.31 -15.09
N TRP A 52 -9.52 -42.62 -16.00
CA TRP A 52 -9.91 -41.33 -16.54
C TRP A 52 -9.81 -41.40 -18.06
N GLU A 53 -10.95 -41.22 -18.73
CA GLU A 53 -11.11 -41.57 -20.15
C GLU A 53 -10.63 -43.01 -20.42
N ASN A 54 -9.60 -43.17 -21.26
CA ASN A 54 -9.05 -44.46 -21.69
C ASN A 54 -7.75 -44.84 -20.95
N SER A 55 -7.36 -44.13 -19.89
CA SER A 55 -6.10 -44.35 -19.17
C SER A 55 -6.28 -44.26 -17.65
N GLN A 56 -5.32 -44.76 -16.87
CA GLN A 56 -5.35 -44.56 -15.41
C GLN A 56 -4.95 -43.12 -15.06
N ARG A 57 -5.57 -42.52 -14.04
CA ARG A 57 -5.25 -41.15 -13.57
C ARG A 57 -3.76 -40.98 -13.28
N MET A 58 -3.14 -41.94 -12.58
CA MET A 58 -1.69 -41.97 -12.34
C MET A 58 -0.87 -42.02 -13.64
N MET A 59 -1.27 -42.83 -14.61
CA MET A 59 -0.53 -42.91 -15.89
C MET A 59 -0.54 -41.55 -16.60
N VAL A 60 -1.69 -40.89 -16.61
CA VAL A 60 -1.84 -39.56 -17.20
C VAL A 60 -1.00 -38.53 -16.44
N ALA A 61 -1.07 -38.52 -15.10
CA ALA A 61 -0.26 -37.64 -14.25
C ALA A 61 1.25 -37.81 -14.50
N LYS A 62 1.75 -39.05 -14.58
CA LYS A 62 3.16 -39.35 -14.87
C LYS A 62 3.60 -38.82 -16.24
N ILE A 63 2.80 -39.06 -17.29
CA ILE A 63 3.10 -38.60 -18.65
C ILE A 63 3.17 -37.07 -18.68
N LEU A 64 2.24 -36.40 -18.03
CA LEU A 64 2.14 -34.94 -18.04
C LEU A 64 3.24 -34.28 -17.22
N LEU A 65 3.51 -34.78 -16.01
CA LEU A 65 4.64 -34.31 -15.21
C LEU A 65 5.97 -34.56 -15.90
N SER A 66 6.15 -35.68 -16.61
CA SER A 66 7.37 -35.91 -17.38
C SER A 66 7.54 -34.86 -18.48
N LYS A 67 6.48 -34.56 -19.24
CA LYS A 67 6.50 -33.52 -20.28
C LYS A 67 6.74 -32.11 -19.72
N LEU A 68 6.20 -31.83 -18.54
CA LEU A 68 6.43 -30.56 -17.86
C LEU A 68 7.88 -30.40 -17.45
N VAL A 69 8.42 -31.44 -16.83
CA VAL A 69 9.82 -31.48 -16.41
C VAL A 69 10.73 -31.30 -17.64
N ASP A 70 10.39 -31.92 -18.78
CA ASP A 70 11.08 -31.69 -20.05
C ASP A 70 10.98 -30.22 -20.52
N SER A 71 9.80 -29.60 -20.46
CA SER A 71 9.61 -28.21 -20.91
C SER A 71 10.30 -27.20 -19.98
N LEU A 72 10.56 -27.58 -18.73
CA LEU A 72 11.24 -26.74 -17.75
C LEU A 72 12.76 -26.73 -17.89
N GLN A 73 13.35 -27.73 -18.56
CA GLN A 73 14.81 -27.83 -18.79
C GLN A 73 15.42 -26.62 -19.52
N GLN A 74 14.60 -25.89 -20.29
CA GLN A 74 15.07 -24.75 -21.08
C GLN A 74 15.24 -23.47 -20.26
N TYR A 75 14.83 -23.45 -18.98
CA TYR A 75 14.85 -22.25 -18.15
C TYR A 75 16.02 -22.27 -17.16
N ASP A 76 16.83 -21.23 -17.18
CA ASP A 76 17.90 -21.01 -16.21
C ASP A 76 17.34 -20.59 -14.83
N ASN A 77 18.16 -20.75 -13.78
CA ASN A 77 17.82 -20.36 -12.40
C ASN A 77 16.56 -21.05 -11.85
N LEU A 78 16.36 -22.31 -12.24
CA LEU A 78 15.22 -23.15 -11.84
C LEU A 78 15.70 -24.36 -11.02
N GLU A 79 15.09 -24.57 -9.86
CA GLU A 79 15.27 -25.79 -9.06
C GLU A 79 13.96 -26.56 -8.98
N LEU A 80 14.02 -27.86 -9.25
CA LEU A 80 12.86 -28.74 -9.22
C LEU A 80 12.97 -29.76 -8.09
N ALA A 81 11.82 -30.14 -7.54
CA ALA A 81 11.71 -31.19 -6.54
C ALA A 81 10.43 -32.01 -6.75
N LEU A 82 10.43 -33.25 -6.26
CA LEU A 82 9.28 -34.15 -6.29
C LEU A 82 9.02 -34.71 -4.89
N ARG A 83 7.85 -34.40 -4.33
CA ARG A 83 7.29 -35.07 -3.16
C ARG A 83 6.06 -35.87 -3.60
N VAL A 84 5.92 -37.07 -3.05
CA VAL A 84 4.79 -37.95 -3.32
C VAL A 84 4.17 -38.35 -2.00
N TYR A 85 2.84 -38.43 -1.95
CA TYR A 85 2.10 -38.86 -0.77
C TYR A 85 1.18 -40.04 -1.08
N GLY A 86 0.86 -40.83 -0.05
CA GLY A 86 -0.04 -41.98 -0.18
C GLY A 86 0.51 -43.16 -0.97
N HIS A 87 1.79 -43.17 -1.37
CA HIS A 87 2.35 -44.24 -2.20
C HIS A 87 3.20 -45.25 -1.40
N GLN A 88 3.49 -45.01 -0.12
CA GLN A 88 4.40 -45.86 0.65
C GLN A 88 3.68 -46.99 1.37
N PHE A 89 2.43 -46.78 1.76
CA PHE A 89 1.66 -47.75 2.56
C PHE A 89 0.34 -48.12 1.88
N GLU A 90 -0.13 -49.33 2.17
CA GLU A 90 -1.45 -49.78 1.72
C GLU A 90 -2.58 -49.03 2.45
N LYS A 91 -3.73 -48.90 1.79
CA LYS A 91 -4.87 -48.12 2.26
C LYS A 91 -5.37 -48.57 3.64
N GLU A 92 -5.35 -49.87 3.90
CA GLU A 92 -5.84 -50.50 5.14
C GLU A 92 -5.05 -50.06 6.38
N LYS A 93 -3.82 -49.56 6.20
CA LYS A 93 -2.99 -49.05 7.30
C LYS A 93 -3.45 -47.68 7.81
N ASN A 94 -4.33 -47.00 7.08
CA ASN A 94 -4.84 -45.67 7.41
C ASN A 94 -3.75 -44.66 7.80
N ASN A 95 -2.59 -44.70 7.13
CA ASN A 95 -1.47 -43.85 7.46
C ASN A 95 -1.67 -42.43 6.91
N CYS A 96 -2.13 -41.53 7.77
CA CYS A 96 -2.33 -40.12 7.46
C CYS A 96 -1.06 -39.25 7.53
N THR A 97 0.11 -39.89 7.61
CA THR A 97 1.43 -39.25 7.57
C THR A 97 2.30 -39.76 6.42
N ASP A 98 1.71 -40.48 5.45
CA ASP A 98 2.39 -41.01 4.28
C ASP A 98 2.73 -39.89 3.29
N SER A 99 3.94 -39.33 3.41
CA SER A 99 4.46 -38.29 2.53
C SER A 99 5.99 -38.30 2.50
N ARG A 100 6.58 -38.39 1.31
CA ARG A 100 8.03 -38.47 1.14
C ARG A 100 8.54 -37.55 0.04
N LEU A 101 9.59 -36.79 0.35
CA LEU A 101 10.42 -36.11 -0.64
C LEU A 101 11.24 -37.17 -1.38
N GLU A 102 10.85 -37.43 -2.62
CA GLU A 102 11.46 -38.48 -3.44
C GLU A 102 12.63 -37.95 -4.25
N VAL A 103 12.57 -36.68 -4.66
CA VAL A 103 13.67 -35.96 -5.29
C VAL A 103 13.78 -34.58 -4.64
N PRO A 104 14.90 -34.24 -3.97
CA PRO A 104 15.10 -32.93 -3.37
C PRO A 104 15.38 -31.84 -4.41
N PHE A 105 15.24 -30.57 -4.00
CA PHE A 105 15.56 -29.42 -4.85
C PHE A 105 16.99 -29.47 -5.36
N LYS A 106 17.14 -29.42 -6.68
CA LYS A 106 18.42 -29.31 -7.36
C LYS A 106 18.21 -28.76 -8.77
N GLU A 107 19.18 -28.01 -9.28
CA GLU A 107 19.24 -27.62 -10.70
C GLU A 107 19.61 -28.85 -11.55
N GLY A 108 18.99 -29.02 -12.72
CA GLY A 108 19.35 -30.09 -13.67
C GLY A 108 19.01 -31.51 -13.20
N ASN A 109 18.00 -31.70 -12.33
CA ASN A 109 17.60 -33.01 -11.80
C ASN A 109 16.38 -33.62 -12.50
N GLU A 110 16.03 -33.15 -13.69
CA GLU A 110 14.84 -33.52 -14.44
C GLU A 110 14.77 -35.02 -14.74
N GLU A 111 15.88 -35.62 -15.16
CA GLU A 111 15.96 -37.07 -15.39
C GLU A 111 15.76 -37.91 -14.13
N GLN A 112 16.17 -37.39 -12.97
CA GLN A 112 15.96 -38.05 -11.68
C GLN A 112 14.48 -38.06 -11.33
N ILE A 113 13.81 -36.92 -11.53
CA ILE A 113 12.35 -36.79 -11.36
C ILE A 113 11.62 -37.77 -12.29
N LYS A 114 11.96 -37.79 -13.59
CA LYS A 114 11.32 -38.70 -14.57
C LYS A 114 11.53 -40.17 -14.25
N THR A 115 12.74 -40.56 -13.90
CA THR A 115 13.04 -41.94 -13.46
C THR A 115 12.21 -42.32 -12.25
N LYS A 116 12.13 -41.42 -11.27
CA LYS A 116 11.39 -41.68 -10.05
C LYS A 116 9.88 -41.77 -10.28
N LEU A 117 9.31 -40.88 -11.10
CA LEU A 117 7.90 -40.93 -11.50
C LEU A 117 7.50 -42.28 -12.08
N LYS A 118 8.36 -42.91 -12.90
CA LYS A 118 8.09 -44.24 -13.47
C LYS A 118 7.88 -45.30 -12.38
N GLN A 119 8.63 -45.22 -11.28
CA GLN A 119 8.62 -46.18 -10.18
C GLN A 119 7.44 -46.01 -9.19
N ILE A 120 6.76 -44.86 -9.18
CA ILE A 120 5.66 -44.61 -8.24
C ILE A 120 4.47 -45.53 -8.54
N VAL A 121 3.95 -46.22 -7.53
CA VAL A 121 2.74 -47.06 -7.64
C VAL A 121 1.72 -46.53 -6.64
N PRO A 122 0.48 -46.22 -7.06
CA PRO A 122 -0.50 -45.71 -6.12
C PRO A 122 -1.04 -46.79 -5.17
N ARG A 123 -1.26 -46.46 -3.89
CA ARG A 123 -1.62 -47.46 -2.85
C ARG A 123 -2.58 -46.94 -1.76
N GLY A 124 -2.11 -45.98 -0.97
CA GLY A 124 -2.63 -45.60 0.34
C GLY A 124 -3.71 -44.52 0.32
N ASN A 125 -3.78 -43.77 1.42
CA ASN A 125 -4.72 -42.66 1.64
C ASN A 125 -4.17 -41.32 1.09
N THR A 126 -4.97 -40.26 1.18
CA THR A 126 -4.72 -38.93 0.60
C THR A 126 -4.45 -37.88 1.70
N PRO A 127 -3.29 -37.90 2.41
CA PRO A 127 -2.98 -36.94 3.48
C PRO A 127 -2.46 -35.60 2.92
N ILE A 128 -3.34 -34.80 2.32
CA ILE A 128 -2.99 -33.56 1.62
C ILE A 128 -2.38 -32.53 2.58
N THR A 129 -3.03 -32.30 3.71
CA THR A 129 -2.70 -31.31 4.74
C THR A 129 -1.31 -31.58 5.30
N TYR A 130 -1.07 -32.81 5.77
CA TYR A 130 0.24 -33.23 6.25
C TYR A 130 1.31 -33.08 5.16
N SER A 131 0.98 -33.46 3.93
CA SER A 131 1.92 -33.37 2.81
C SER A 131 2.28 -31.95 2.43
N LEU A 132 1.33 -31.01 2.51
CA LEU A 132 1.56 -29.58 2.31
C LEU A 132 2.44 -28.99 3.43
N GLU A 133 2.25 -29.42 4.68
CA GLU A 133 3.10 -29.02 5.80
C GLU A 133 4.55 -29.52 5.66
N GLN A 134 4.73 -30.76 5.20
CA GLN A 134 6.08 -31.30 4.94
C GLN A 134 6.71 -30.62 3.73
N ALA A 135 5.94 -30.41 2.65
CA ALA A 135 6.38 -29.66 1.48
C ALA A 135 6.89 -28.26 1.86
N ALA A 136 6.22 -27.58 2.81
CA ALA A 136 6.66 -26.28 3.32
C ALA A 136 8.08 -26.30 3.91
N LYS A 137 8.52 -27.44 4.46
CA LYS A 137 9.85 -27.63 5.07
C LYS A 137 10.92 -27.98 4.05
N ASP A 138 10.51 -28.46 2.87
CA ASP A 138 11.43 -28.85 1.80
C ASP A 138 11.97 -27.63 1.05
N PHE A 139 11.24 -26.50 1.03
CA PHE A 139 11.71 -25.27 0.39
C PHE A 139 12.87 -24.64 1.17
N PRO A 140 14.01 -24.34 0.52
CA PRO A 140 15.09 -23.59 1.13
C PRO A 140 14.63 -22.19 1.55
N VAL A 141 15.11 -21.72 2.71
CA VAL A 141 14.80 -20.39 3.23
C VAL A 141 15.58 -19.34 2.43
N ASP A 142 14.90 -18.72 1.47
CA ASP A 142 15.44 -17.67 0.62
C ASP A 142 14.34 -16.66 0.29
N LYS A 143 14.54 -15.39 0.65
CA LYS A 143 13.56 -14.33 0.41
C LYS A 143 13.57 -13.81 -1.02
N ASN A 144 14.62 -14.11 -1.79
CA ASN A 144 14.78 -13.66 -3.18
C ASN A 144 14.38 -14.72 -4.20
N ALA A 145 13.96 -15.91 -3.74
CA ALA A 145 13.46 -16.98 -4.58
C ALA A 145 11.94 -16.97 -4.68
N ARG A 146 11.42 -17.35 -5.86
CA ARG A 146 10.00 -17.65 -6.07
C ARG A 146 9.76 -19.11 -5.75
N ASN A 147 8.96 -19.40 -4.73
CA ASN A 147 8.63 -20.78 -4.35
C ASN A 147 7.21 -21.11 -4.82
N VAL A 148 7.09 -22.10 -5.72
CA VAL A 148 5.81 -22.57 -6.25
C VAL A 148 5.63 -24.04 -5.88
N LEU A 149 4.49 -24.39 -5.32
CA LEU A 149 4.09 -25.76 -5.01
C LEU A 149 2.93 -26.12 -5.94
N ILE A 150 3.14 -27.07 -6.84
CA ILE A 150 2.10 -27.58 -7.73
C ILE A 150 1.57 -28.86 -7.11
N LEU A 151 0.33 -28.84 -6.62
CA LEU A 151 -0.36 -30.01 -6.09
C LEU A 151 -1.07 -30.71 -7.25
N ILE A 152 -0.83 -32.01 -7.44
CA ILE A 152 -1.51 -32.82 -8.43
C ILE A 152 -2.27 -33.90 -7.68
N THR A 153 -3.61 -33.83 -7.68
CA THR A 153 -4.47 -34.75 -6.94
C THR A 153 -5.73 -35.10 -7.75
N ASP A 154 -6.35 -36.24 -7.43
CA ASP A 154 -7.65 -36.63 -7.98
C ASP A 154 -8.79 -36.60 -6.96
N GLY A 155 -8.53 -36.09 -5.75
CA GLY A 155 -9.48 -36.18 -4.65
C GLY A 155 -9.31 -35.09 -3.60
N LEU A 156 -10.15 -35.21 -2.57
CA LEU A 156 -10.12 -34.38 -1.37
C LEU A 156 -9.30 -35.04 -0.27
N GLU A 157 -9.03 -34.25 0.76
CA GLU A 157 -8.42 -34.71 1.99
C GLU A 157 -9.24 -35.87 2.59
N SER A 158 -8.59 -37.01 2.85
CA SER A 158 -9.24 -38.19 3.46
C SER A 158 -8.82 -38.42 4.92
N CYS A 159 -7.92 -37.58 5.44
CA CYS A 159 -7.35 -37.69 6.77
C CYS A 159 -7.80 -36.59 7.75
N GLY A 160 -8.85 -35.85 7.40
CA GLY A 160 -9.51 -34.88 8.30
C GLY A 160 -8.72 -33.60 8.58
N GLY A 161 -7.71 -33.28 7.76
CA GLY A 161 -6.99 -32.02 7.82
C GLY A 161 -7.74 -30.86 7.14
N ASP A 162 -7.21 -29.64 7.29
CA ASP A 162 -7.71 -28.42 6.64
C ASP A 162 -6.67 -27.88 5.61
N PRO A 163 -6.80 -28.25 4.33
CA PRO A 163 -5.92 -27.76 3.27
C PRO A 163 -5.98 -26.24 3.07
N CYS A 164 -7.11 -25.59 3.40
CA CYS A 164 -7.28 -24.14 3.27
C CYS A 164 -6.38 -23.41 4.28
N ALA A 165 -6.39 -23.85 5.54
CA ALA A 165 -5.56 -23.27 6.59
C ALA A 165 -4.07 -23.41 6.25
N VAL A 166 -3.65 -24.59 5.76
CA VAL A 166 -2.27 -24.82 5.35
C VAL A 166 -1.89 -24.00 4.11
N SER A 167 -2.79 -23.83 3.13
CA SER A 167 -2.54 -22.94 1.97
C SER A 167 -2.25 -21.50 2.42
N LYS A 168 -3.02 -20.96 3.37
CA LYS A 168 -2.74 -19.62 3.94
C LYS A 168 -1.39 -19.57 4.64
N ALA A 169 -1.03 -20.62 5.39
CA ALA A 169 0.26 -20.72 6.05
C ALA A 169 1.44 -20.79 5.06
N LEU A 170 1.28 -21.49 3.93
CA LEU A 170 2.25 -21.54 2.84
C LEU A 170 2.47 -20.17 2.21
N GLN A 171 1.39 -19.43 1.93
CA GLN A 171 1.47 -18.10 1.34
C GLN A 171 2.19 -17.10 2.26
N LYS A 172 1.97 -17.18 3.58
CA LYS A 172 2.75 -16.41 4.58
C LYS A 172 4.26 -16.74 4.56
N LYS A 173 4.64 -17.93 4.12
CA LYS A 173 6.03 -18.34 3.88
C LYS A 173 6.52 -18.04 2.46
N ARG A 174 5.74 -17.29 1.67
CA ARG A 174 6.00 -17.02 0.24
C ARG A 174 6.09 -18.27 -0.62
N ILE A 175 5.32 -19.31 -0.27
CA ILE A 175 5.16 -20.54 -1.05
C ILE A 175 3.78 -20.52 -1.69
N PHE A 176 3.73 -20.47 -3.01
CA PHE A 176 2.48 -20.35 -3.76
C PHE A 176 1.96 -21.72 -4.18
N LEU A 177 0.87 -22.13 -3.52
CA LEU A 177 0.16 -23.36 -3.85
C LEU A 177 -0.67 -23.16 -5.13
N LYS A 178 -0.49 -24.07 -6.10
CA LYS A 178 -1.29 -24.19 -7.33
C LYS A 178 -1.93 -25.58 -7.37
N PRO A 179 -3.20 -25.72 -6.96
CA PRO A 179 -3.91 -26.98 -7.00
C PRO A 179 -4.27 -27.39 -8.44
N PHE A 180 -3.94 -28.61 -8.79
CA PHE A 180 -4.29 -29.27 -10.04
C PHE A 180 -5.11 -30.51 -9.73
N VAL A 181 -6.34 -30.54 -10.25
CA VAL A 181 -7.29 -31.62 -9.98
C VAL A 181 -7.54 -32.45 -11.23
N ILE A 182 -7.39 -33.77 -11.09
CA ILE A 182 -7.52 -34.76 -12.16
C ILE A 182 -8.83 -35.53 -12.02
N GLY A 183 -9.65 -35.53 -13.07
CA GLY A 183 -10.71 -36.52 -13.22
C GLY A 183 -11.82 -36.48 -12.17
N ILE A 184 -11.94 -35.39 -11.41
CA ILE A 184 -13.13 -35.08 -10.62
C ILE A 184 -14.15 -34.47 -11.58
N GLY A 185 -15.23 -35.20 -11.88
CA GLY A 185 -16.42 -34.59 -12.46
C GLY A 185 -16.85 -33.49 -11.49
N ILE A 186 -16.99 -32.25 -11.97
CA ILE A 186 -17.27 -31.10 -11.10
C ILE A 186 -18.70 -31.25 -10.55
N GLU A 187 -18.84 -32.03 -9.49
CA GLU A 187 -19.96 -31.87 -8.59
C GLU A 187 -19.75 -30.53 -7.88
N LYS A 188 -20.77 -29.66 -7.92
CA LYS A 188 -20.70 -28.28 -7.41
C LYS A 188 -20.28 -28.21 -5.93
N GLU A 189 -20.43 -29.32 -5.22
CA GLU A 189 -20.15 -29.50 -3.80
C GLU A 189 -18.65 -29.47 -3.47
N PHE A 190 -17.76 -29.80 -4.41
CA PHE A 190 -16.31 -29.86 -4.17
C PHE A 190 -15.54 -28.57 -4.53
N VAL A 191 -16.20 -27.62 -5.19
CA VAL A 191 -15.61 -26.34 -5.62
C VAL A 191 -15.12 -25.47 -4.44
N PRO A 192 -15.83 -25.37 -3.30
CA PRO A 192 -15.41 -24.49 -2.20
C PRO A 192 -14.09 -24.91 -1.53
N GLU A 193 -13.91 -26.21 -1.28
CA GLU A 193 -12.69 -26.76 -0.65
C GLU A 193 -11.45 -26.63 -1.54
N LEU A 194 -11.63 -26.68 -2.87
CA LEU A 194 -10.53 -26.47 -3.81
C LEU A 194 -10.23 -24.99 -4.05
N ALA A 195 -11.26 -24.14 -4.08
CA ALA A 195 -11.12 -22.70 -4.32
C ALA A 195 -10.36 -21.98 -3.19
N CYS A 196 -10.50 -22.43 -1.94
CA CYS A 196 -9.77 -21.84 -0.82
C CYS A 196 -8.25 -22.05 -0.90
N MET A 197 -7.81 -23.11 -1.60
CA MET A 197 -6.40 -23.47 -1.73
C MET A 197 -5.69 -22.61 -2.79
N GLY A 198 -6.45 -21.87 -3.60
CA GLY A 198 -5.99 -21.01 -4.68
C GLY A 198 -6.83 -21.22 -5.94
N GLN A 199 -6.45 -20.54 -7.03
CA GLN A 199 -7.03 -20.86 -8.35
C GLN A 199 -6.69 -22.31 -8.69
N TYR A 200 -7.71 -23.17 -8.71
CA TYR A 200 -7.56 -24.56 -9.12
C TYR A 200 -7.79 -24.69 -10.62
N PHE A 201 -7.20 -25.72 -11.19
CA PHE A 201 -7.40 -26.05 -12.59
C PHE A 201 -7.99 -27.44 -12.71
N ASN A 202 -9.14 -27.52 -13.39
CA ASN A 202 -9.73 -28.78 -13.76
C ASN A 202 -9.31 -29.14 -15.18
N ALA A 203 -8.65 -30.28 -15.33
CA ALA A 203 -8.55 -30.91 -16.63
C ALA A 203 -9.78 -31.78 -16.86
N ALA A 204 -10.71 -31.30 -17.67
CA ALA A 204 -11.81 -32.13 -18.15
C ALA A 204 -11.30 -33.22 -19.11
N ASN A 205 -10.21 -32.94 -19.82
CA ASN A 205 -9.53 -33.86 -20.73
C ASN A 205 -8.01 -33.62 -20.77
N ILE A 206 -7.26 -34.57 -21.35
CA ILE A 206 -5.78 -34.56 -21.40
C ILE A 206 -5.20 -33.29 -22.06
N ASN A 207 -5.88 -32.71 -23.07
CA ASN A 207 -5.40 -31.52 -23.77
C ASN A 207 -5.59 -30.25 -22.93
N SER A 208 -6.73 -30.12 -22.24
CA SER A 208 -6.96 -29.02 -21.30
C SER A 208 -5.93 -28.98 -20.18
N PHE A 209 -5.47 -30.15 -19.70
CA PHE A 209 -4.40 -30.25 -18.71
C PHE A 209 -3.10 -29.61 -19.21
N ARG A 210 -2.66 -29.96 -20.42
CA ARG A 210 -1.40 -29.45 -20.99
C ARG A 210 -1.40 -27.94 -21.07
N ASN A 211 -2.48 -27.35 -21.59
CA ASN A 211 -2.61 -25.90 -21.73
C ASN A 211 -2.54 -25.18 -20.37
N VAL A 212 -3.18 -25.75 -19.35
CA VAL A 212 -3.10 -25.20 -17.99
C VAL A 212 -1.67 -25.26 -17.46
N LEU A 213 -1.00 -26.38 -17.66
CA LEU A 213 0.34 -26.60 -17.13
C LEU A 213 1.35 -25.63 -17.77
N ASP A 214 1.26 -25.46 -19.09
CA ASP A 214 2.02 -24.45 -19.83
C ASP A 214 1.73 -23.04 -19.32
N ASN A 215 0.46 -22.74 -18.98
CA ASN A 215 0.10 -21.48 -18.36
C ASN A 215 0.77 -21.31 -16.98
N VAL A 216 0.84 -22.33 -16.13
CA VAL A 216 1.51 -22.22 -14.81
C VAL A 216 3.00 -21.96 -14.95
N VAL A 217 3.68 -22.63 -15.88
CA VAL A 217 5.09 -22.35 -16.22
C VAL A 217 5.23 -20.91 -16.70
N LYS A 218 4.34 -20.48 -17.60
CA LYS A 218 4.31 -19.10 -18.08
C LYS A 218 4.09 -18.10 -16.93
N ILE A 219 3.20 -18.38 -15.98
CA ILE A 219 2.96 -17.54 -14.81
C ILE A 219 4.23 -17.43 -13.94
N ALA A 220 4.89 -18.56 -13.68
CA ALA A 220 6.05 -18.60 -12.79
C ALA A 220 7.30 -17.94 -13.41
N LEU A 221 7.45 -18.04 -14.74
CA LEU A 221 8.69 -17.71 -15.43
C LEU A 221 8.59 -16.48 -16.35
N SER A 222 7.39 -16.07 -16.76
CA SER A 222 7.23 -14.88 -17.60
C SER A 222 7.30 -13.61 -16.77
N LYS A 223 8.01 -12.63 -17.31
CA LYS A 223 7.99 -11.27 -16.80
C LYS A 223 6.59 -10.68 -16.95
N THR A 224 5.96 -10.36 -15.82
CA THR A 224 4.70 -9.62 -15.81
C THR A 224 5.00 -8.17 -15.51
N THR A 225 4.39 -7.28 -16.29
CA THR A 225 4.62 -5.85 -16.12
C THR A 225 3.33 -5.11 -15.88
N VAL A 226 3.42 -4.01 -15.13
CA VAL A 226 2.29 -3.18 -14.74
C VAL A 226 2.61 -1.72 -15.03
N SER A 227 1.70 -1.04 -15.72
CA SER A 227 1.62 0.41 -15.76
C SER A 227 0.46 0.86 -14.87
N VAL A 228 0.67 1.93 -14.11
CA VAL A 228 -0.40 2.57 -13.33
C VAL A 228 -0.67 3.94 -13.94
N GLU A 229 -1.90 4.18 -14.39
CA GLU A 229 -2.33 5.47 -14.95
C GLU A 229 -3.10 6.27 -13.89
N LEU A 230 -2.51 7.37 -13.44
CA LEU A 230 -3.17 8.33 -12.57
C LEU A 230 -3.90 9.38 -13.39
N LYS A 231 -5.23 9.32 -13.36
CA LYS A 231 -6.13 10.08 -14.24
C LYS A 231 -6.68 11.32 -13.57
N ASP A 232 -6.81 12.37 -14.37
CA ASP A 232 -7.36 13.65 -13.98
C ASP A 232 -8.92 13.65 -14.01
N GLU A 233 -9.54 14.80 -13.78
CA GLU A 233 -11.00 14.98 -13.80
C GLU A 233 -11.63 14.56 -15.13
N GLN A 234 -10.92 14.82 -16.24
CA GLN A 234 -11.31 14.51 -17.61
C GLN A 234 -10.81 13.12 -18.06
N SER A 235 -10.37 12.27 -17.12
CA SER A 235 -9.88 10.91 -17.35
C SER A 235 -8.60 10.80 -18.18
N LYS A 236 -7.80 11.86 -18.26
CA LYS A 236 -6.49 11.88 -18.93
C LYS A 236 -5.37 11.51 -17.94
N PRO A 237 -4.39 10.68 -18.32
CA PRO A 237 -3.32 10.23 -17.43
C PRO A 237 -2.24 11.31 -17.25
N LEU A 238 -2.54 12.37 -16.50
CA LEU A 238 -1.67 13.54 -16.32
C LEU A 238 -1.08 13.65 -14.91
N GLU A 239 -1.60 12.87 -13.96
CA GLU A 239 -1.17 12.93 -12.57
C GLU A 239 0.10 12.09 -12.38
N THR A 240 1.01 12.55 -11.52
CA THR A 240 2.29 11.87 -11.30
C THR A 240 2.98 12.27 -9.99
N ASN A 241 4.10 11.61 -9.67
CA ASN A 241 4.90 11.80 -8.45
C ASN A 241 4.11 11.53 -7.16
N VAL A 242 3.22 10.53 -7.20
CA VAL A 242 2.45 10.06 -6.04
C VAL A 242 2.98 8.69 -5.64
N ASN A 243 3.12 8.43 -4.33
CA ASN A 243 3.58 7.14 -3.87
C ASN A 243 2.52 6.05 -4.16
N LEU A 244 2.98 4.93 -4.69
CA LEU A 244 2.20 3.73 -4.97
C LEU A 244 2.66 2.63 -4.01
N THR A 245 1.71 1.99 -3.35
CA THR A 245 1.97 0.86 -2.45
C THR A 245 1.14 -0.34 -2.90
N PHE A 246 1.82 -1.41 -3.30
CA PHE A 246 1.17 -2.70 -3.59
C PHE A 246 1.16 -3.53 -2.31
N ILE A 247 -0.03 -3.77 -1.77
CA ILE A 247 -0.26 -4.52 -0.54
C ILE A 247 -0.64 -5.94 -0.93
N ASN A 248 0.00 -6.94 -0.36
CA ASN A 248 -0.35 -8.34 -0.57
C ASN A 248 -1.69 -8.67 0.11
N ASN A 249 -2.66 -9.23 -0.63
CA ASN A 249 -4.03 -9.46 -0.12
C ASN A 249 -4.13 -10.58 0.91
N VAL A 250 -3.06 -11.35 1.10
CA VAL A 250 -3.02 -12.52 1.99
C VAL A 250 -2.25 -12.21 3.26
N THR A 251 -1.12 -11.51 3.15
CA THR A 251 -0.32 -11.11 4.33
C THR A 251 -0.69 -9.73 4.86
N GLU A 252 -1.39 -8.90 4.07
CA GLU A 252 -1.67 -7.49 4.35
C GLU A 252 -0.41 -6.61 4.48
N GLU A 253 0.73 -7.13 4.02
CA GLU A 253 2.02 -6.44 4.08
C GLU A 253 2.31 -5.71 2.76
N PRO A 254 2.98 -4.53 2.80
CA PRO A 254 3.48 -3.88 1.59
C PRO A 254 4.57 -4.70 0.91
N GLU A 255 4.33 -5.13 -0.33
CA GLU A 255 5.32 -5.88 -1.12
C GLU A 255 6.15 -4.94 -2.00
N TYR A 256 5.51 -3.90 -2.56
CA TYR A 256 6.20 -2.89 -3.37
C TYR A 256 5.84 -1.47 -2.98
N ASN A 257 6.83 -0.59 -3.06
CA ASN A 257 6.67 0.85 -2.88
C ASN A 257 7.38 1.57 -4.00
N TYR A 258 6.64 2.36 -4.77
CA TYR A 258 7.13 3.15 -5.88
C TYR A 258 6.69 4.60 -5.75
N VAL A 259 7.38 5.50 -6.45
CA VAL A 259 6.86 6.83 -6.72
C VAL A 259 6.45 6.84 -8.18
N HIS A 260 5.17 7.07 -8.45
CA HIS A 260 4.63 7.06 -9.81
C HIS A 260 5.40 8.03 -10.70
N TYR A 261 5.76 7.58 -11.90
CA TYR A 261 6.44 8.40 -12.88
C TYR A 261 5.62 8.53 -14.17
N LEU A 262 5.62 9.74 -14.73
CA LEU A 262 5.04 10.04 -16.03
C LEU A 262 6.11 10.77 -16.83
N SER A 263 6.48 10.21 -17.97
CA SER A 263 7.46 10.83 -18.86
C SER A 263 6.91 12.15 -19.44
N PRO A 264 7.78 13.07 -19.90
CA PRO A 264 7.35 14.29 -20.59
C PRO A 264 6.46 14.04 -21.82
N ALA A 265 6.53 12.85 -22.41
CA ALA A 265 5.68 12.42 -23.52
C ALA A 265 4.31 11.86 -23.09
N GLY A 266 3.97 11.91 -21.79
CA GLY A 266 2.70 11.42 -21.24
C GLY A 266 2.60 9.89 -21.15
N LYS A 267 3.73 9.18 -21.15
CA LYS A 267 3.77 7.71 -20.95
C LYS A 267 4.19 7.37 -19.53
N THR A 268 3.45 6.47 -18.89
CA THR A 268 3.78 5.89 -17.57
C THR A 268 5.00 4.97 -17.69
N ASP A 269 5.69 4.81 -16.57
CA ASP A 269 6.71 3.76 -16.46
C ASP A 269 6.08 2.36 -16.40
N VAL A 270 6.95 1.36 -16.51
CA VAL A 270 6.58 -0.06 -16.55
C VAL A 270 7.25 -0.75 -15.37
N LEU A 271 6.45 -1.24 -14.45
CA LEU A 271 6.87 -1.86 -13.20
C LEU A 271 6.90 -3.38 -13.32
N ASP A 272 7.91 -4.00 -12.73
CA ASP A 272 8.05 -5.46 -12.68
C ASP A 272 7.36 -6.01 -11.42
N ILE A 273 6.13 -6.50 -11.59
CA ILE A 273 5.30 -7.00 -10.49
C ILE A 273 5.20 -8.52 -10.57
N ASP A 274 5.38 -9.20 -9.44
CA ASP A 274 5.24 -10.66 -9.38
C ASP A 274 3.77 -11.07 -9.45
N ALA A 275 3.38 -11.78 -10.51
CA ALA A 275 2.00 -12.18 -10.76
C ALA A 275 1.56 -13.44 -10.02
N LEU A 276 2.44 -14.08 -9.22
CA LEU A 276 2.06 -15.19 -8.35
C LEU A 276 1.26 -14.71 -7.13
N LEU A 277 1.40 -13.43 -6.81
CA LEU A 277 0.78 -12.73 -5.69
C LEU A 277 -0.46 -11.96 -6.14
N SER A 278 -1.39 -11.79 -5.21
CA SER A 278 -2.55 -10.90 -5.35
C SER A 278 -2.30 -9.61 -4.57
N TYR A 279 -2.74 -8.49 -5.15
CA TYR A 279 -2.48 -7.17 -4.58
C TYR A 279 -3.69 -6.25 -4.57
N ASP A 280 -3.71 -5.40 -3.56
CA ASP A 280 -4.41 -4.13 -3.54
C ASP A 280 -3.38 -3.04 -3.85
N LEU A 281 -3.76 -2.06 -4.65
CA LEU A 281 -2.92 -0.90 -4.93
C LEU A 281 -3.47 0.31 -4.18
N VAL A 282 -2.68 0.80 -3.23
CA VAL A 282 -2.92 2.07 -2.54
C VAL A 282 -2.12 3.15 -3.22
N ILE A 283 -2.84 4.12 -3.76
CA ILE A 283 -2.29 5.36 -4.30
C ILE A 283 -2.37 6.37 -3.15
N ASN A 284 -1.21 6.77 -2.64
CA ASN A 284 -1.07 7.59 -1.44
C ASN A 284 -1.33 9.08 -1.71
N THR A 285 -2.44 9.39 -2.37
CA THR A 285 -3.03 10.72 -2.38
C THR A 285 -3.61 11.06 -1.00
N LEU A 286 -4.13 12.28 -0.84
CA LEU A 286 -4.79 12.71 0.37
C LEU A 286 -6.22 13.19 0.04
N PRO A 287 -7.28 12.44 0.39
CA PRO A 287 -7.27 11.08 0.97
C PRO A 287 -6.71 10.00 0.02
N PRO A 288 -6.32 8.81 0.52
CA PRO A 288 -5.76 7.74 -0.30
C PRO A 288 -6.83 7.08 -1.18
N VAL A 289 -6.45 6.71 -2.41
CA VAL A 289 -7.29 5.95 -3.35
C VAL A 289 -6.81 4.51 -3.41
N THR A 290 -7.72 3.54 -3.26
CA THR A 290 -7.38 2.11 -3.26
C THR A 290 -8.07 1.39 -4.41
N LEU A 291 -7.30 0.66 -5.21
CA LEU A 291 -7.79 -0.34 -6.15
C LEU A 291 -7.64 -1.72 -5.52
N LYS A 292 -8.76 -2.37 -5.19
CA LYS A 292 -8.77 -3.68 -4.55
C LYS A 292 -8.70 -4.81 -5.55
N ASN A 293 -8.04 -5.91 -5.16
CA ASN A 293 -7.93 -7.17 -5.89
C ASN A 293 -7.55 -6.96 -7.36
N LEU A 294 -6.36 -6.40 -7.60
CA LEU A 294 -5.85 -6.19 -8.94
C LEU A 294 -5.88 -7.49 -9.76
N ASP A 295 -6.59 -7.47 -10.89
CA ASP A 295 -6.69 -8.60 -11.82
C ASP A 295 -5.47 -8.64 -12.76
N ILE A 296 -4.30 -8.92 -12.19
CA ILE A 296 -3.04 -9.01 -12.95
C ILE A 296 -3.07 -10.26 -13.83
N LYS A 297 -2.97 -10.08 -15.15
CA LYS A 297 -2.80 -11.14 -16.14
C LYS A 297 -1.32 -11.51 -16.24
N PRO A 298 -0.91 -12.72 -15.81
CA PRO A 298 0.49 -13.10 -15.78
C PRO A 298 1.11 -13.20 -17.18
N GLY A 299 2.39 -12.84 -17.29
CA GLY A 299 3.15 -12.86 -18.53
C GLY A 299 2.67 -11.88 -19.60
N GLN A 300 1.87 -10.89 -19.20
CA GLN A 300 1.35 -9.83 -20.05
C GLN A 300 1.68 -8.46 -19.47
N HIS A 301 1.53 -7.43 -20.30
CA HIS A 301 1.51 -6.06 -19.83
C HIS A 301 0.12 -5.72 -19.31
N ASN A 302 0.04 -5.22 -18.09
CA ASN A 302 -1.19 -4.86 -17.40
C ASN A 302 -1.24 -3.35 -17.22
N VAL A 303 -2.42 -2.76 -17.40
CA VAL A 303 -2.63 -1.34 -17.17
C VAL A 303 -3.77 -1.19 -16.17
N PHE A 304 -3.48 -0.55 -15.04
CA PHE A 304 -4.50 -0.18 -14.06
C PHE A 304 -4.61 1.34 -14.03
N SER A 305 -5.82 1.85 -13.92
CA SER A 305 -6.05 3.30 -13.86
C SER A 305 -6.88 3.68 -12.66
N ALA A 306 -6.60 4.83 -12.08
CA ALA A 306 -7.39 5.42 -11.01
C ALA A 306 -7.59 6.91 -11.24
N LYS A 307 -8.77 7.43 -10.89
CA LYS A 307 -9.05 8.87 -10.93
C LYS A 307 -8.50 9.53 -9.66
N THR A 308 -7.48 10.36 -9.83
CA THR A 308 -6.74 11.01 -8.75
C THR A 308 -6.44 12.48 -9.07
N PRO A 309 -7.44 13.30 -9.47
CA PRO A 309 -7.21 14.71 -9.75
C PRO A 309 -6.71 15.41 -8.49
N GLN A 310 -5.66 16.22 -8.60
CA GLN A 310 -5.08 16.88 -7.43
C GLN A 310 -4.99 18.40 -7.59
N GLY A 311 -5.35 19.10 -6.52
CA GLY A 311 -5.05 20.52 -6.32
C GLY A 311 -4.06 20.72 -5.19
N THR A 312 -3.51 21.92 -5.05
CA THR A 312 -2.63 22.28 -3.94
C THR A 312 -3.35 23.21 -2.98
N LEU A 313 -3.43 22.83 -1.71
CA LEU A 313 -3.77 23.74 -0.62
C LEU A 313 -2.50 24.44 -0.14
N TYR A 314 -2.49 25.77 -0.20
CA TYR A 314 -1.42 26.59 0.35
C TYR A 314 -1.92 27.37 1.55
N LEU A 315 -1.48 26.99 2.75
CA LEU A 315 -1.75 27.76 3.96
C LEU A 315 -0.72 28.88 4.02
N ARG A 316 -1.05 30.07 3.52
CA ARG A 316 -0.09 31.17 3.41
C ARG A 316 0.08 31.88 4.73
N GLN A 317 1.34 32.09 5.13
CA GLN A 317 1.69 32.89 6.29
C GLN A 317 2.16 34.27 5.84
N ASP A 318 1.33 35.29 6.02
CA ASP A 318 1.63 36.67 5.59
C ASP A 318 2.51 37.44 6.60
N ALA A 319 2.54 37.00 7.86
CA ALA A 319 3.36 37.59 8.92
C ALA A 319 3.78 36.56 9.96
N VAL A 320 4.86 36.85 10.70
CA VAL A 320 5.23 36.06 11.89
C VAL A 320 4.07 36.14 12.88
N SER A 321 3.47 34.99 13.17
CA SER A 321 2.30 34.91 14.01
C SER A 321 2.73 35.06 15.48
N PRO A 322 2.16 36.00 16.26
CA PRO A 322 2.39 36.07 17.70
C PRO A 322 1.80 34.86 18.44
N PHE A 323 1.02 34.00 17.78
CA PHE A 323 0.61 32.68 18.28
C PHE A 323 1.73 31.62 18.20
N GLY A 324 2.90 31.93 17.64
CA GLY A 324 3.91 30.93 17.30
C GLY A 324 3.54 30.20 16.01
N ILE A 325 3.68 28.87 16.00
CA ILE A 325 3.33 28.05 14.83
C ILE A 325 1.81 27.89 14.78
N THR A 326 1.16 28.56 13.84
CA THR A 326 -0.27 28.36 13.57
C THR A 326 -0.46 27.13 12.69
N GLU A 327 -1.42 26.28 13.05
CA GLU A 327 -1.80 25.09 12.31
C GLU A 327 -3.27 25.17 11.86
N ALA A 328 -3.63 24.38 10.85
CA ALA A 328 -5.00 24.13 10.43
C ALA A 328 -5.26 22.63 10.33
N ILE A 329 -6.41 22.22 10.83
CA ILE A 329 -6.94 20.87 10.64
C ILE A 329 -7.75 20.89 9.34
N VAL A 330 -7.47 19.95 8.44
CA VAL A 330 -8.22 19.73 7.21
C VAL A 330 -9.05 18.47 7.35
N ARG A 331 -10.31 18.52 6.95
CA ARG A 331 -11.25 17.39 6.90
C ARG A 331 -11.91 17.34 5.53
N GLU A 332 -12.28 16.15 5.07
CA GLU A 332 -13.22 16.05 3.95
C GLU A 332 -14.55 16.72 4.33
N ASN A 333 -15.25 17.33 3.38
CA ASN A 333 -16.48 18.07 3.63
C ASN A 333 -17.51 17.24 4.42
N GLY A 334 -17.98 17.77 5.55
CA GLY A 334 -18.95 17.13 6.43
C GLY A 334 -18.38 16.00 7.29
N SER A 335 -17.12 15.63 7.13
CA SER A 335 -16.44 14.61 7.94
C SER A 335 -16.00 15.18 9.29
N LYS A 336 -16.18 14.39 10.35
CA LYS A 336 -15.62 14.70 11.67
C LYS A 336 -14.17 14.22 11.82
N ASN A 337 -13.71 13.36 10.92
CA ASN A 337 -12.37 12.79 10.98
C ASN A 337 -11.37 13.79 10.43
N THR A 338 -10.29 14.01 11.20
CA THR A 338 -9.14 14.77 10.72
C THR A 338 -8.46 14.01 9.60
N LEU A 339 -8.36 14.64 8.42
CA LEU A 339 -7.61 14.11 7.29
C LEU A 339 -6.11 14.41 7.46
N VAL A 340 -5.77 15.66 7.79
CA VAL A 340 -4.39 16.09 8.04
C VAL A 340 -4.36 17.36 8.90
N ALA A 341 -3.29 17.55 9.67
CA ALA A 341 -2.96 18.82 10.32
C ALA A 341 -1.76 19.46 9.61
N LEU A 342 -1.92 20.70 9.17
CA LEU A 342 -0.95 21.41 8.36
C LEU A 342 -0.52 22.71 9.03
N ARG A 343 0.75 23.06 8.89
CA ARG A 343 1.28 24.34 9.37
C ARG A 343 1.04 25.44 8.34
N PHE A 344 0.76 26.64 8.81
CA PHE A 344 0.87 27.82 7.96
C PHE A 344 2.31 27.97 7.45
N GLY A 345 2.45 28.33 6.18
CA GLY A 345 3.67 28.26 5.37
C GLY A 345 3.75 27.00 4.48
N SER A 346 2.97 25.96 4.75
CA SER A 346 3.05 24.69 4.00
C SER A 346 2.18 24.67 2.74
N ARG A 347 2.62 23.89 1.75
CA ARG A 347 1.84 23.50 0.56
C ARG A 347 1.58 22.00 0.63
N GLN A 348 0.33 21.61 0.47
CA GLN A 348 -0.09 20.21 0.50
C GLN A 348 -0.93 19.90 -0.73
N LYS A 349 -0.59 18.82 -1.46
CA LYS A 349 -1.49 18.28 -2.48
C LYS A 349 -2.64 17.54 -1.82
N LEU A 350 -3.85 17.78 -2.30
CA LEU A 350 -5.08 17.11 -1.91
C LEU A 350 -5.80 16.64 -3.18
N LEU A 351 -6.61 15.58 -3.08
CA LEU A 351 -7.54 15.27 -4.16
C LEU A 351 -8.49 16.44 -4.40
N ALA A 352 -8.87 16.65 -5.65
CA ALA A 352 -9.86 17.67 -6.00
C ALA A 352 -11.20 17.36 -5.32
N GLY A 353 -11.82 18.37 -4.73
CA GLY A 353 -13.02 18.19 -3.91
C GLY A 353 -13.22 19.31 -2.89
N LYS A 354 -14.21 19.15 -2.02
CA LYS A 354 -14.54 20.11 -0.96
C LYS A 354 -14.00 19.65 0.39
N TYR A 355 -13.50 20.60 1.17
CA TYR A 355 -12.89 20.36 2.47
C TYR A 355 -13.35 21.38 3.51
N ASP A 356 -13.40 20.95 4.76
CA ASP A 356 -13.62 21.81 5.90
C ASP A 356 -12.29 22.04 6.64
N LEU A 357 -11.96 23.30 6.86
CA LEU A 357 -10.73 23.72 7.52
C LEU A 357 -11.04 24.37 8.87
N GLU A 358 -10.32 23.94 9.88
CA GLU A 358 -10.33 24.53 11.22
C GLU A 358 -8.95 25.10 11.52
N LEU A 359 -8.84 26.42 11.47
CA LEU A 359 -7.60 27.14 11.77
C LEU A 359 -7.50 27.28 13.29
N LEU A 360 -6.37 26.82 13.84
CA LEU A 360 -6.09 26.81 15.28
C LEU A 360 -5.64 28.19 15.78
N THR A 361 -6.39 29.24 15.40
CA THR A 361 -6.28 30.60 15.93
C THR A 361 -7.12 30.76 17.20
N LEU A 362 -7.01 31.92 17.87
CA LEU A 362 -7.87 32.27 18.99
C LEU A 362 -8.71 33.52 18.66
N PRO A 363 -10.05 33.44 18.59
CA PRO A 363 -10.86 32.23 18.50
C PRO A 363 -10.54 31.40 17.25
N ARG A 364 -10.97 30.14 17.24
CA ARG A 364 -10.86 29.25 16.08
C ARG A 364 -11.63 29.82 14.89
N ILE A 365 -11.05 29.73 13.70
CA ILE A 365 -11.71 30.09 12.44
C ILE A 365 -12.09 28.79 11.73
N TYR A 366 -13.37 28.69 11.35
CA TYR A 366 -13.90 27.57 10.57
C TYR A 366 -14.19 28.05 9.15
N LEU A 367 -13.65 27.34 8.16
CA LEU A 367 -13.90 27.55 6.75
C LEU A 367 -14.52 26.26 6.20
N ASN A 368 -15.80 26.30 5.88
CA ASN A 368 -16.50 25.14 5.32
C ASN A 368 -16.53 25.22 3.80
N ASP A 369 -16.71 24.07 3.14
CA ASP A 369 -16.85 23.98 1.68
C ASP A 369 -15.68 24.61 0.89
N VAL A 370 -14.45 24.55 1.42
CA VAL A 370 -13.25 25.00 0.72
C VAL A 370 -13.00 24.08 -0.48
N GLU A 371 -13.18 24.62 -1.67
CA GLU A 371 -13.02 23.88 -2.92
C GLU A 371 -11.55 23.81 -3.35
N ILE A 372 -11.07 22.60 -3.59
CA ILE A 372 -9.75 22.32 -4.14
C ILE A 372 -9.93 21.87 -5.58
N ASN A 373 -9.55 22.73 -6.52
CA ASN A 373 -9.61 22.44 -7.95
C ASN A 373 -8.31 21.82 -8.46
N GLN A 374 -8.44 20.90 -9.43
CA GLN A 374 -7.31 20.25 -10.09
C GLN A 374 -6.31 21.25 -10.67
N GLY A 375 -5.01 21.01 -10.44
CA GLY A 375 -3.91 21.80 -10.97
C GLY A 375 -3.78 23.22 -10.40
N GLN A 376 -4.73 23.66 -9.56
CA GLN A 376 -4.76 25.00 -8.98
C GLN A 376 -4.10 25.03 -7.59
N VAL A 377 -3.60 26.21 -7.22
CA VAL A 377 -3.13 26.50 -5.86
C VAL A 377 -4.20 27.31 -5.13
N ASN A 378 -4.93 26.64 -4.25
CA ASN A 378 -5.96 27.23 -3.40
C ASN A 378 -5.28 27.79 -2.15
N THR A 379 -5.24 29.12 -2.04
CA THR A 379 -4.51 29.80 -0.97
C THR A 379 -5.45 30.21 0.15
N ILE A 380 -5.17 29.75 1.36
CA ILE A 380 -5.89 30.13 2.57
C ILE A 380 -4.99 31.00 3.44
N THR A 381 -5.52 32.12 3.89
CA THR A 381 -4.88 33.04 4.83
C THR A 381 -5.90 33.44 5.91
N PHE A 382 -5.44 34.09 6.97
CA PHE A 382 -6.28 34.67 7.99
C PHE A 382 -5.76 36.06 8.37
N PRO A 383 -6.63 36.96 8.88
CA PRO A 383 -6.21 38.28 9.30
C PRO A 383 -5.14 38.20 10.40
N PRO A 384 -4.08 39.03 10.37
CA PRO A 384 -3.11 39.09 11.46
C PRO A 384 -3.79 39.36 12.81
N PRO A 385 -3.45 38.63 13.88
CA PRO A 385 -4.02 38.88 15.20
C PRO A 385 -3.62 40.25 15.75
N GLY A 386 -4.49 40.81 16.59
CA GLY A 386 -4.12 41.86 17.53
C GLY A 386 -3.64 41.27 18.85
N LEU A 387 -3.07 42.12 19.70
CA LEU A 387 -2.57 41.73 21.02
C LEU A 387 -3.44 42.36 22.11
N LEU A 388 -4.11 41.53 22.91
CA LEU A 388 -4.71 41.96 24.16
C LEU A 388 -3.64 42.04 25.24
N ASN A 389 -3.50 43.20 25.87
CA ASN A 389 -2.61 43.44 27.00
C ASN A 389 -3.43 43.84 28.24
N ILE A 390 -3.33 43.07 29.31
CA ILE A 390 -3.95 43.37 30.60
C ILE A 390 -2.82 43.56 31.62
N PRO A 391 -2.38 44.81 31.89
CA PRO A 391 -1.42 45.10 32.93
C PRO A 391 -2.13 45.01 34.29
N THR A 392 -1.88 43.94 35.02
CA THR A 392 -2.46 43.73 36.35
C THR A 392 -1.56 42.81 37.16
N ASP A 393 -1.41 43.09 38.44
CA ASP A 393 -0.84 42.21 39.47
C ASP A 393 -1.93 41.51 40.31
N LEU A 394 -3.19 41.76 39.98
CA LEU A 394 -4.33 41.24 40.71
C LEU A 394 -4.46 39.73 40.46
N GLN A 395 -4.53 38.98 41.56
CA GLN A 395 -4.88 37.56 41.51
C GLN A 395 -6.39 37.40 41.45
N GLY A 396 -6.88 36.52 40.59
CA GLY A 396 -8.32 36.34 40.41
C GLY A 396 -8.69 35.32 39.36
N TYR A 397 -9.98 35.30 39.03
CA TYR A 397 -10.57 34.38 38.06
C TYR A 397 -11.08 35.21 36.90
N GLY A 398 -10.52 34.97 35.71
CA GLY A 398 -10.81 35.74 34.51
C GLY A 398 -11.16 34.87 33.32
N SER A 399 -12.04 35.34 32.46
CA SER A 399 -12.42 34.66 31.22
C SER A 399 -12.66 35.65 30.10
N LEU A 400 -12.29 35.23 28.89
CA LEU A 400 -12.55 35.95 27.65
C LEU A 400 -13.65 35.25 26.87
N TYR A 401 -14.54 36.07 26.33
CA TYR A 401 -15.63 35.65 25.46
C TYR A 401 -15.51 36.41 24.14
N VAL A 402 -15.79 35.74 23.03
CA VAL A 402 -16.09 36.41 21.76
C VAL A 402 -17.56 36.77 21.72
N LEU A 403 -17.88 37.95 21.21
CA LEU A 403 -19.24 38.44 21.02
C LEU A 403 -19.63 38.27 19.55
N ASP A 404 -20.61 37.41 19.30
CA ASP A 404 -21.13 37.13 17.96
C ASP A 404 -22.14 38.22 17.53
N LYS A 405 -22.40 38.34 16.22
CA LYS A 405 -23.22 39.44 15.66
C LYS A 405 -24.69 39.37 16.10
N ASP A 406 -25.17 38.20 16.50
CA ASP A 406 -26.51 37.96 17.01
C ASP A 406 -26.65 38.33 18.50
N GLY A 407 -25.57 38.83 19.13
CA GLY A 407 -25.53 39.17 20.55
C GLY A 407 -25.23 37.99 21.47
N SER A 408 -25.08 36.78 20.93
CA SER A 408 -24.60 35.63 21.70
C SER A 408 -23.10 35.79 22.03
N GLN A 409 -22.64 35.04 23.03
CA GLN A 409 -21.24 35.04 23.42
C GLN A 409 -20.74 33.62 23.61
N ARG A 410 -19.48 33.37 23.28
CA ARG A 410 -18.83 32.07 23.46
C ARG A 410 -17.53 32.24 24.24
N TRP A 411 -17.32 31.38 25.22
CA TRP A 411 -16.08 31.33 25.98
C TRP A 411 -14.94 30.84 25.10
N ILE A 412 -13.78 31.51 25.16
CA ILE A 412 -12.63 31.20 24.28
C ILE A 412 -11.31 31.01 25.04
N TYR A 413 -11.17 31.61 26.23
CA TYR A 413 -9.91 31.60 26.95
C TYR A 413 -10.13 31.90 28.43
N THR A 414 -9.38 31.22 29.31
CA THR A 414 -9.34 31.50 30.74
C THR A 414 -8.03 32.20 31.07
N LEU A 415 -8.13 33.32 31.78
CA LEU A 415 -6.95 34.06 32.22
C LEU A 415 -6.19 33.27 33.30
N PRO A 416 -4.85 33.35 33.34
CA PRO A 416 -4.08 32.78 34.44
C PRO A 416 -4.47 33.44 35.77
N GLU A 417 -4.56 32.65 36.85
CA GLU A 417 -5.01 33.16 38.15
C GLU A 417 -4.04 34.15 38.82
N SER A 418 -2.76 34.09 38.43
CA SER A 418 -1.71 34.96 38.92
C SER A 418 -0.75 35.29 37.77
N SER A 419 -0.69 36.56 37.39
CA SER A 419 0.32 37.09 36.47
C SER A 419 0.47 38.59 36.74
N SER A 420 1.67 39.15 36.52
CA SER A 420 1.90 40.61 36.52
C SER A 420 1.54 41.28 35.20
N LYS A 421 1.35 40.49 34.14
CA LYS A 421 0.99 40.95 32.81
C LYS A 421 0.39 39.80 32.00
N ILE A 422 -0.75 40.05 31.37
CA ILE A 422 -1.40 39.06 30.50
C ILE A 422 -1.36 39.59 29.07
N ASN A 423 -0.69 38.85 28.18
CA ASN A 423 -0.60 39.12 26.75
C ASN A 423 -1.27 37.97 25.99
N VAL A 424 -2.39 38.24 25.34
CA VAL A 424 -3.13 37.21 24.59
C VAL A 424 -3.30 37.67 23.15
N PRO A 425 -2.65 37.01 22.17
CA PRO A 425 -2.97 37.26 20.77
C PRO A 425 -4.41 36.81 20.49
N LEU A 426 -5.18 37.65 19.79
CA LEU A 426 -6.59 37.41 19.46
C LEU A 426 -6.85 37.82 18.01
N GLN A 427 -7.68 37.06 17.31
CA GLN A 427 -8.16 37.45 15.99
C GLN A 427 -9.00 38.74 16.07
N PRO A 428 -9.06 39.54 15.01
CA PRO A 428 -9.89 40.75 15.00
C PRO A 428 -11.35 40.44 15.30
N GLY A 429 -11.98 41.19 16.20
CA GLY A 429 -13.34 40.92 16.65
C GLY A 429 -13.74 41.71 17.90
N ASN A 430 -14.97 41.47 18.36
CA ASN A 430 -15.52 42.03 19.58
C ASN A 430 -15.45 40.99 20.69
N TYR A 431 -15.07 41.42 21.88
CA TYR A 431 -14.79 40.54 23.01
C TYR A 431 -15.34 41.12 24.29
N ARG A 432 -15.55 40.22 25.26
CA ARG A 432 -15.87 40.55 26.64
C ARG A 432 -14.87 39.91 27.58
N LEU A 433 -14.34 40.72 28.48
CA LEU A 433 -13.54 40.31 29.61
C LEU A 433 -14.43 40.26 30.85
N VAL A 434 -14.42 39.14 31.54
CA VAL A 434 -15.09 38.95 32.83
C VAL A 434 -14.02 38.61 33.85
N PHE A 435 -13.91 39.37 34.92
CA PHE A 435 -12.87 39.15 35.93
C PHE A 435 -13.37 39.42 37.35
N ARG A 436 -12.96 38.59 38.30
CA ARG A 436 -13.19 38.82 39.73
C ARG A 436 -11.89 38.55 40.49
N THR A 437 -11.52 39.44 41.41
CA THR A 437 -10.36 39.19 42.29
C THR A 437 -10.59 37.97 43.18
N LYS A 438 -9.51 37.30 43.55
CA LYS A 438 -9.54 36.12 44.43
C LYS A 438 -10.12 36.45 45.81
N THR A 439 -9.90 37.68 46.28
CA THR A 439 -10.34 38.20 47.59
C THR A 439 -11.79 38.69 47.63
N ALA A 440 -12.44 38.89 46.47
CA ALA A 440 -13.83 39.35 46.43
C ALA A 440 -14.79 38.32 47.05
N GLN A 441 -15.65 38.78 47.94
CA GLN A 441 -16.54 37.93 48.76
C GLN A 441 -17.88 37.56 48.09
N ALA A 442 -18.14 38.04 46.86
CA ALA A 442 -19.37 37.76 46.12
C ALA A 442 -19.18 37.93 44.60
N SER A 443 -20.01 37.25 43.81
CA SER A 443 -19.98 37.34 42.34
C SER A 443 -20.38 38.70 41.79
N LYS A 444 -21.16 39.51 42.53
CA LYS A 444 -21.54 40.87 42.13
C LYS A 444 -20.35 41.84 41.99
N TYR A 445 -19.18 41.51 42.53
CA TYR A 445 -17.95 42.29 42.38
C TYR A 445 -17.15 41.89 41.14
N THR A 446 -17.79 41.26 40.17
CA THR A 446 -17.17 40.91 38.89
C THR A 446 -17.13 42.15 38.00
N ASP A 447 -15.95 42.46 37.50
CA ASP A 447 -15.75 43.47 36.46
C ASP A 447 -16.01 42.84 35.08
N VAL A 448 -16.80 43.55 34.27
CA VAL A 448 -17.20 43.11 32.92
C VAL A 448 -16.92 44.24 31.96
N GLN A 449 -16.03 44.01 30.99
CA GLN A 449 -15.63 45.01 30.02
C GLN A 449 -15.70 44.46 28.60
N ASP A 450 -16.42 45.17 27.74
CA ASP A 450 -16.48 44.89 26.31
C ASP A 450 -15.41 45.71 25.58
N PHE A 451 -14.72 45.09 24.63
CA PHE A 451 -13.64 45.71 23.87
C PHE A 451 -13.51 45.12 22.47
N GLN A 452 -12.77 45.83 21.61
CA GLN A 452 -12.51 45.40 20.24
C GLN A 452 -11.02 45.13 20.04
N ILE A 453 -10.70 44.04 19.36
CA ILE A 453 -9.35 43.75 18.84
C ILE A 453 -9.31 44.09 17.37
N ARG A 454 -8.30 44.87 16.98
CA ARG A 454 -7.99 45.20 15.58
C ARG A 454 -6.75 44.44 15.12
N SER A 455 -6.70 44.14 13.83
CA SER A 455 -5.58 43.43 13.20
C SER A 455 -4.26 44.14 13.47
N ALA A 456 -3.24 43.39 13.90
CA ALA A 456 -1.88 43.87 14.17
C ALA A 456 -1.77 45.08 15.13
N ALA A 457 -2.79 45.31 15.97
CA ALA A 457 -2.80 46.40 16.96
C ALA A 457 -2.78 45.84 18.39
N THR A 458 -2.28 46.63 19.35
CA THR A 458 -2.36 46.29 20.78
C THR A 458 -3.55 47.00 21.43
N THR A 459 -4.42 46.23 22.08
CA THR A 459 -5.54 46.76 22.89
C THR A 459 -5.21 46.55 24.36
N THR A 460 -5.19 47.64 25.15
CA THR A 460 -4.89 47.58 26.59
C THR A 460 -6.15 47.77 27.42
N ILE A 461 -6.46 46.80 28.30
CA ILE A 461 -7.61 46.83 29.21
C ILE A 461 -7.11 46.91 30.65
N LYS A 462 -7.70 47.83 31.44
CA LYS A 462 -7.41 47.98 32.87
C LYS A 462 -8.63 47.51 33.66
N LEU A 463 -8.44 46.57 34.57
CA LEU A 463 -9.51 46.02 35.42
C LEU A 463 -10.00 47.05 36.45
N PHE A 464 -11.28 46.98 36.81
CA PHE A 464 -11.96 47.78 37.83
C PHE A 464 -11.85 49.30 37.63
N ARG A 465 -12.20 49.78 36.44
CA ARG A 465 -12.24 51.23 36.15
C ARG A 465 -13.40 51.95 36.84
#